data_AF-A0A8C1Z3R8-F1
#
_entry.id   AF-A0A8C1Z3R8-F1
#
_cell.length_a   1.000
_cell.length_b   1.000
_cell.length_c   1.000
_cell.angle_alpha   90.00
_cell.angle_beta   90.00
_cell.angle_gamma   90.00
#
_symmetry.space_group_name_H-M   'P 1'
#
loop_
_entity.id
_entity.type
_entity.pdbx_description
1 polymer ?
#
loop_
_entity_poly.entity_id
_entity_poly.type
_entity_poly.pdbx_seq_one_letter_code
_entity_poly.pdbx_strand_id
1 'polypeptide(L)'
;QFFVERLKLVLISIGSSYLSVLVGSRYPDLVCSFVLSGCGVYDGTEIHEASAILVHLSRGGAEVQMFAPDVSQMHVIDHGKGQPVENESRNVLSESARIARGSITDLAKLNVSNHDAVIFPGGFAHVDKKNKVVTTPAFMCETKLHLIFDGIGAMVRDVLKLSGK
;
A
#
# COMPACT_ATOMS: atom_id res chain seq x y z
N GLN A 1 31.79 -16.43 -9.63
CA GLN A 1 32.53 -15.38 -8.90
C GLN A 1 32.42 -14.08 -9.70
N PHE A 2 31.65 -13.14 -9.16
CA PHE A 2 31.55 -11.70 -9.45
C PHE A 2 31.99 -11.16 -10.82
N PHE A 3 31.04 -10.58 -11.55
CA PHE A 3 31.28 -9.35 -12.33
C PHE A 3 29.97 -8.53 -12.47
N VAL A 4 29.70 -7.69 -11.48
CA VAL A 4 28.79 -6.54 -11.60
C VAL A 4 29.58 -5.32 -11.14
N GLU A 5 30.34 -4.73 -12.05
CA GLU A 5 30.86 -3.38 -11.91
C GLU A 5 30.68 -2.65 -13.23
N ARG A 6 29.75 -1.70 -13.26
CA ARG A 6 29.94 -0.32 -13.78
C ARG A 6 28.59 0.35 -13.92
N LEU A 7 28.15 1.02 -12.85
CA LEU A 7 27.68 2.41 -12.88
C LEU A 7 27.53 2.86 -11.43
N LYS A 8 28.60 3.45 -10.90
CA LYS A 8 28.56 4.22 -9.65
C LYS A 8 28.11 5.64 -9.99
N LEU A 9 27.32 6.19 -9.07
CA LEU A 9 27.10 7.62 -8.78
C LEU A 9 25.81 8.29 -9.30
N VAL A 10 24.71 8.04 -8.58
CA VAL A 10 23.97 9.15 -7.94
C VAL A 10 24.02 8.89 -6.44
N LEU A 11 25.07 9.42 -5.80
CA LEU A 11 25.19 9.52 -4.35
C LEU A 11 24.45 10.81 -3.97
N ILE A 12 23.16 10.72 -3.64
CA ILE A 12 22.50 11.79 -2.89
C ILE A 12 23.02 11.65 -1.46
N SER A 13 23.82 12.62 -1.03
CA SER A 13 24.08 12.87 0.38
C SER A 13 22.73 12.99 1.10
N ILE A 14 22.41 12.02 1.95
CA ILE A 14 21.32 12.15 2.92
C ILE A 14 21.94 11.89 4.28
N GLY A 15 21.90 12.93 5.12
CA GLY A 15 22.53 12.96 6.42
C GLY A 15 22.09 11.83 7.35
N SER A 16 22.82 11.72 8.46
CA SER A 16 22.70 10.75 9.56
C SER A 16 21.26 10.36 9.99
N SER A 17 20.26 11.19 9.73
CA SER A 17 18.84 10.93 9.99
C SER A 17 18.17 9.87 9.09
N TYR A 18 18.77 9.43 7.98
CA TYR A 18 18.23 8.32 7.16
C TYR A 18 18.87 6.95 7.45
N LEU A 19 19.95 6.88 8.24
CA LEU A 19 20.54 5.61 8.64
C LEU A 19 19.61 4.82 9.58
N SER A 20 18.76 5.52 10.35
CA SER A 20 17.69 4.90 11.15
C SER A 20 16.57 4.27 10.29
N VAL A 21 16.47 4.61 9.00
CA VAL A 21 15.50 4.01 8.05
C VAL A 21 16.05 2.74 7.40
N LEU A 22 17.37 2.50 7.48
CA LEU A 22 18.00 1.23 7.09
C LEU A 22 18.20 0.28 8.28
N VAL A 23 18.17 0.81 9.50
CA VAL A 23 18.25 0.07 10.77
C VAL A 23 16.98 0.32 11.61
N GLY A 24 15.85 0.48 10.95
CA GLY A 24 14.55 0.60 11.61
C GLY A 24 14.13 -0.77 12.14
N SER A 25 13.56 -0.80 13.34
CA SER A 25 13.05 -1.98 14.03
C SER A 25 12.47 -3.01 13.04
N ARG A 26 12.99 -4.24 13.07
CA ARG A 26 12.45 -5.35 12.27
C ARG A 26 11.27 -5.93 13.03
N TYR A 27 10.16 -6.14 12.32
CA TYR A 27 8.95 -6.76 12.84
C TYR A 27 8.64 -8.02 12.02
N PRO A 28 9.51 -9.05 12.10
CA PRO A 28 9.38 -10.26 11.28
C PRO A 28 8.09 -11.05 11.55
N ASP A 29 7.46 -10.80 12.70
CA ASP A 29 6.25 -11.49 13.13
C ASP A 29 4.99 -10.64 12.92
N LEU A 30 5.06 -9.51 12.21
CA LEU A 30 3.87 -8.68 11.92
C LEU A 30 3.17 -9.23 10.68
N VAL A 31 1.90 -9.59 10.80
CA VAL A 31 1.08 -10.08 9.69
C VAL A 31 -0.03 -9.08 9.40
N CYS A 32 0.04 -8.39 8.26
CA CYS A 32 -0.95 -7.40 7.85
C CYS A 32 -1.85 -7.95 6.74
N SER A 33 -3.14 -7.67 6.84
CA SER A 33 -4.05 -7.79 5.69
C SER A 33 -4.11 -6.45 4.95
N PHE A 34 -4.12 -6.51 3.62
CA PHE A 34 -4.06 -5.34 2.76
C PHE A 34 -5.23 -5.40 1.77
N VAL A 35 -6.25 -4.56 1.98
CA VAL A 35 -7.51 -4.63 1.24
C VAL A 35 -7.52 -3.59 0.13
N LEU A 36 -7.52 -4.07 -1.11
CA LEU A 36 -7.50 -3.29 -2.34
C LEU A 36 -8.90 -3.12 -2.93
N SER A 37 -9.07 -2.12 -3.78
CA SER A 37 -10.35 -1.71 -4.38
C SER A 37 -10.31 -1.56 -5.91
N GLY A 38 -9.22 -2.00 -6.54
CA GLY A 38 -8.97 -1.94 -7.99
C GLY A 38 -7.52 -1.56 -8.26
N CYS A 39 -7.24 -0.87 -9.37
CA CYS A 39 -5.88 -0.44 -9.76
C CYS A 39 -5.90 0.89 -10.52
N GLY A 40 -6.10 1.99 -9.78
CA GLY A 40 -6.23 3.35 -10.35
C GLY A 40 -6.84 4.29 -9.32
N VAL A 41 -6.38 5.55 -9.27
CA VAL A 41 -6.82 6.51 -8.23
C VAL A 41 -8.30 6.87 -8.35
N TYR A 42 -8.86 6.86 -9.56
CA TYR A 42 -10.24 7.27 -9.78
C TYR A 42 -11.25 6.11 -9.78
N ASP A 43 -10.79 4.88 -9.93
CA ASP A 43 -11.65 3.69 -10.04
C ASP A 43 -11.17 2.49 -9.22
N GLY A 44 -10.24 2.69 -8.29
CA GLY A 44 -9.75 1.65 -7.40
C GLY A 44 -8.73 2.16 -6.39
N THR A 45 -7.66 1.38 -6.18
CA THR A 45 -6.58 1.73 -5.27
C THR A 45 -5.58 2.67 -5.92
N GLU A 46 -5.20 3.75 -5.21
CA GLU A 46 -4.11 4.63 -5.59
C GLU A 46 -2.77 3.86 -5.57
N ILE A 47 -2.12 3.79 -6.72
CA ILE A 47 -1.03 2.85 -6.97
C ILE A 47 0.26 3.30 -6.27
N HIS A 48 0.51 4.61 -6.19
CA HIS A 48 1.70 5.14 -5.52
C HIS A 48 1.66 4.92 -4.02
N GLU A 49 0.49 5.04 -3.40
CA GLU A 49 0.22 4.77 -2.00
C GLU A 49 0.41 3.29 -1.70
N ALA A 50 -0.27 2.43 -2.48
CA ALA A 50 -0.11 0.99 -2.32
C ALA A 50 1.36 0.58 -2.42
N SER A 51 2.08 1.08 -3.44
CA SER A 51 3.51 0.82 -3.62
C SER A 51 4.35 1.29 -2.43
N ALA A 52 4.14 2.53 -1.96
CA ALA A 52 4.89 3.08 -0.84
C ALA A 52 4.63 2.33 0.48
N ILE A 53 3.36 2.00 0.79
CA ILE A 53 3.03 1.22 1.99
C ILE A 53 3.69 -0.16 1.93
N LEU A 54 3.58 -0.85 0.80
CA LEU A 54 4.17 -2.19 0.63
C LEU A 54 5.70 -2.16 0.75
N VAL A 55 6.37 -1.14 0.21
CA VAL A 55 7.82 -0.93 0.39
C VAL A 55 8.16 -0.74 1.87
N HIS A 56 7.39 0.07 2.60
CA HIS A 56 7.63 0.29 4.03
C HIS A 56 7.40 -0.97 4.87
N LEU A 57 6.31 -1.70 4.65
CA LEU A 57 6.01 -2.97 5.33
C LEU A 57 7.08 -4.02 5.04
N SER A 58 7.46 -4.16 3.77
CA SER A 58 8.51 -5.09 3.33
C SER A 58 9.87 -4.75 3.95
N ARG A 59 10.26 -3.46 4.01
CA ARG A 59 11.50 -3.03 4.69
C ARG A 59 11.47 -3.32 6.19
N GLY A 60 10.30 -3.26 6.81
CA GLY A 60 10.08 -3.64 8.20
C GLY A 60 10.10 -5.17 8.44
N GLY A 61 10.06 -5.98 7.38
CA GLY A 61 10.00 -7.44 7.46
C GLY A 61 8.61 -8.01 7.74
N ALA A 62 7.55 -7.20 7.62
CA ALA A 62 6.18 -7.65 7.83
C ALA A 62 5.72 -8.58 6.69
N GLU A 63 4.92 -9.58 7.05
CA GLU A 63 4.15 -10.37 6.09
C GLU A 63 2.89 -9.60 5.69
N VAL A 64 2.59 -9.57 4.39
CA VAL A 64 1.41 -8.89 3.85
C VAL A 64 0.59 -9.85 3.01
N GLN A 65 -0.66 -10.06 3.40
CA GLN A 65 -1.65 -10.81 2.62
C GLN A 65 -2.63 -9.83 1.98
N MET A 66 -2.78 -9.89 0.65
CA MET A 66 -3.61 -8.95 -0.10
C MET A 66 -4.98 -9.54 -0.42
N PHE A 67 -6.00 -8.70 -0.26
CA PHE A 67 -7.40 -9.05 -0.48
C PHE A 67 -8.09 -8.01 -1.34
N ALA A 68 -9.11 -8.41 -2.08
CA ALA A 68 -10.02 -7.49 -2.77
C ALA A 68 -11.38 -8.16 -2.97
N PRO A 69 -12.49 -7.41 -2.98
CA PRO A 69 -13.81 -7.98 -3.23
C PRO A 69 -13.92 -8.46 -4.69
N ASP A 70 -14.48 -9.65 -4.90
CA ASP A 70 -14.80 -10.17 -6.23
C ASP A 70 -16.12 -9.58 -6.77
N VAL A 71 -16.07 -8.30 -7.13
CA VAL A 71 -17.23 -7.53 -7.61
C VAL A 71 -16.85 -6.66 -8.81
N SER A 72 -17.85 -6.25 -9.60
CA SER A 72 -17.65 -5.23 -10.64
C SER A 72 -17.33 -3.87 -10.03
N GLN A 73 -16.43 -3.12 -10.67
CA GLN A 73 -16.19 -1.71 -10.37
C GLN A 73 -17.45 -0.88 -10.64
N MET A 74 -17.62 0.21 -9.88
CA MET A 74 -18.73 1.16 -10.07
C MET A 74 -18.63 1.89 -11.43
N HIS A 75 -17.42 2.25 -11.82
CA HIS A 75 -17.09 2.88 -13.09
C HIS A 75 -15.65 2.53 -13.48
N VAL A 76 -15.32 2.72 -14.76
CA VAL A 76 -13.96 2.58 -15.28
C VAL A 76 -13.53 3.93 -15.82
N ILE A 77 -12.38 4.45 -15.39
CA ILE A 77 -11.90 5.78 -15.78
C ILE A 77 -10.71 5.66 -16.75
N ASP A 78 -10.80 6.36 -17.88
CA ASP A 78 -9.63 6.69 -18.69
C ASP A 78 -8.83 7.76 -17.94
N HIS A 79 -7.78 7.33 -17.24
CA HIS A 79 -6.95 8.22 -16.44
C HIS A 79 -6.18 9.26 -17.28
N GLY A 80 -6.02 9.04 -18.60
CA GLY A 80 -5.43 10.03 -19.50
C GLY A 80 -6.39 11.18 -19.84
N LYS A 81 -7.70 10.93 -19.73
CA LYS A 81 -8.76 11.92 -19.98
C LYS A 81 -9.47 12.40 -18.72
N GLY A 82 -9.33 11.67 -17.61
CA GLY A 82 -10.07 11.92 -16.37
C GLY A 82 -11.59 11.69 -16.51
N GLN A 83 -12.01 10.84 -17.46
CA GLN A 83 -13.42 10.63 -17.78
C GLN A 83 -13.81 9.15 -17.71
N PRO A 84 -15.06 8.83 -17.33
CA PRO A 84 -15.57 7.47 -17.41
C PRO A 84 -15.54 6.95 -18.85
N VAL A 85 -15.20 5.67 -19.00
CA VAL A 85 -15.37 4.95 -20.26
C VAL A 85 -16.75 4.30 -20.25
N GLU A 86 -17.61 4.69 -21.19
CA GLU A 86 -18.94 4.11 -21.31
C GLU A 86 -18.89 2.65 -21.77
N ASN A 87 -19.81 1.83 -21.24
CA ASN A 87 -19.96 0.41 -21.59
C ASN A 87 -18.73 -0.46 -21.32
N GLU A 88 -17.79 0.00 -20.50
CA GLU A 88 -16.68 -0.81 -19.99
C GLU A 88 -16.96 -1.21 -18.54
N SER A 89 -16.68 -2.48 -18.21
CA SER A 89 -16.76 -2.99 -16.85
C SER A 89 -15.51 -3.80 -16.55
N ARG A 90 -14.98 -3.60 -15.35
CA ARG A 90 -13.83 -4.35 -14.82
C ARG A 90 -14.18 -4.91 -13.46
N ASN A 91 -13.48 -5.97 -13.08
CA ASN A 91 -13.65 -6.62 -11.79
C ASN A 91 -12.56 -6.14 -10.82
N VAL A 92 -12.98 -5.79 -9.60
CA VAL A 92 -12.12 -5.21 -8.56
C VAL A 92 -10.99 -6.17 -8.19
N LEU A 93 -11.28 -7.43 -7.87
CA LEU A 93 -10.28 -8.45 -7.54
C LEU A 93 -9.26 -8.65 -8.67
N SER A 94 -9.76 -8.73 -9.91
CA SER A 94 -8.94 -8.93 -11.11
C SER A 94 -7.99 -7.75 -11.36
N GLU A 95 -8.47 -6.52 -11.22
CA GLU A 95 -7.63 -5.34 -11.40
C GLU A 95 -6.63 -5.17 -10.25
N SER A 96 -7.05 -5.45 -9.00
CA SER A 96 -6.16 -5.44 -7.83
C SER A 96 -5.03 -6.49 -7.92
N ALA A 97 -5.22 -7.58 -8.66
CA ALA A 97 -4.15 -8.55 -8.93
C ALA A 97 -2.92 -7.93 -9.62
N ARG A 98 -3.08 -6.78 -10.31
CA ARG A 98 -1.99 -6.02 -10.93
C ARG A 98 -1.02 -5.47 -9.87
N ILE A 99 -1.56 -4.87 -8.80
CA ILE A 99 -0.78 -4.36 -7.65
C ILE A 99 -0.18 -5.54 -6.89
N ALA A 100 -0.99 -6.58 -6.65
CA ALA A 100 -0.59 -7.75 -5.87
C ALA A 100 0.37 -8.70 -6.59
N ARG A 101 0.71 -8.43 -7.86
CA ARG A 101 1.53 -9.31 -8.70
C ARG A 101 1.00 -10.74 -8.74
N GLY A 102 -0.33 -10.88 -8.80
CA GLY A 102 -1.05 -12.17 -8.79
C GLY A 102 -1.26 -12.79 -7.40
N SER A 103 -0.63 -12.30 -6.34
CA SER A 103 -0.78 -12.82 -4.98
C SER A 103 -1.95 -12.15 -4.24
N ILE A 104 -3.17 -12.43 -4.68
CA ILE A 104 -4.39 -11.83 -4.14
C ILE A 104 -5.47 -12.87 -3.85
N THR A 105 -6.26 -12.63 -2.81
CA THR A 105 -7.38 -13.49 -2.41
C THR A 105 -8.68 -12.68 -2.36
N ASP A 106 -9.82 -13.33 -2.59
CA ASP A 106 -11.14 -12.71 -2.37
C ASP A 106 -11.28 -12.24 -0.90
N LEU A 107 -11.72 -11.00 -0.72
CA LEU A 107 -12.00 -10.39 0.58
C LEU A 107 -12.98 -11.22 1.43
N ALA A 108 -13.91 -11.95 0.80
CA ALA A 108 -14.83 -12.84 1.51
C ALA A 108 -14.10 -13.96 2.31
N LYS A 109 -12.85 -14.26 1.96
CA LYS A 109 -12.01 -15.27 2.63
C LYS A 109 -11.11 -14.67 3.72
N LEU A 110 -11.15 -13.35 3.94
CA LEU A 110 -10.36 -12.70 4.98
C LEU A 110 -10.84 -13.16 6.36
N ASN A 111 -9.93 -13.80 7.11
CA ASN A 111 -10.10 -14.00 8.53
C ASN A 111 -9.24 -12.98 9.30
N VAL A 112 -9.90 -11.98 9.90
CA VAL A 112 -9.25 -10.91 10.66
C VAL A 112 -8.51 -11.41 11.91
N SER A 113 -8.86 -12.59 12.46
CA SER A 113 -8.16 -13.15 13.62
C SER A 113 -6.73 -13.58 13.32
N ASN A 114 -6.41 -13.79 12.04
CA ASN A 114 -5.09 -14.25 11.60
C ASN A 114 -4.13 -13.09 11.31
N HIS A 115 -4.55 -11.84 11.54
CA HIS A 115 -3.80 -10.65 11.17
C HIS A 115 -3.71 -9.67 12.34
N ASP A 116 -2.58 -8.96 12.42
CA ASP A 116 -2.32 -7.93 13.43
C ASP A 116 -2.97 -6.59 13.09
N ALA A 117 -3.15 -6.31 11.79
CA ALA A 117 -3.77 -5.10 11.29
C ALA A 117 -4.48 -5.34 9.93
N VAL A 118 -5.49 -4.52 9.66
CA VAL A 118 -6.13 -4.40 8.34
C VAL A 118 -5.82 -3.03 7.77
N ILE A 119 -5.22 -2.99 6.58
CA ILE A 119 -4.81 -1.77 5.90
C ILE A 119 -5.65 -1.57 4.65
N PHE A 120 -6.26 -0.40 4.52
CA PHE A 120 -6.99 0.05 3.34
C PHE A 120 -6.23 1.22 2.71
N PRO A 121 -5.61 1.01 1.53
CA PRO A 121 -4.96 2.09 0.79
C PRO A 121 -6.01 2.99 0.14
N GLY A 122 -5.85 4.30 0.29
CA GLY A 122 -6.83 5.32 -0.04
C GLY A 122 -7.81 5.62 1.12
N GLY A 123 -8.52 6.77 1.03
CA GLY A 123 -9.48 7.28 2.02
C GLY A 123 -9.04 8.54 2.75
N PHE A 124 -9.58 8.82 3.94
CA PHE A 124 -8.95 9.78 4.87
C PHE A 124 -8.09 9.00 5.85
N ALA A 125 -6.93 9.53 6.25
CA ALA A 125 -6.06 8.85 7.21
C ALA A 125 -6.76 8.65 8.56
N HIS A 126 -6.97 7.40 8.97
CA HIS A 126 -7.53 7.06 10.26
C HIS A 126 -6.98 5.73 10.77
N VAL A 127 -6.50 5.74 12.01
CA VAL A 127 -6.03 4.55 12.74
C VAL A 127 -7.02 4.26 13.86
N ASP A 128 -7.89 3.28 13.64
CA ASP A 128 -8.80 2.79 14.66
C ASP A 128 -8.08 1.74 15.50
N LYS A 129 -7.57 2.16 16.66
CA LYS A 129 -6.83 1.27 17.56
C LYS A 129 -7.68 0.15 18.15
N LYS A 130 -8.99 0.40 18.32
CA LYS A 130 -9.91 -0.57 18.91
C LYS A 130 -10.18 -1.71 17.94
N ASN A 131 -10.40 -1.37 16.66
CA ASN A 131 -10.74 -2.33 15.62
C ASN A 131 -9.54 -2.79 14.79
N LYS A 132 -8.33 -2.27 15.07
CA LYS A 132 -7.08 -2.55 14.32
C LYS A 132 -7.20 -2.25 12.83
N VAL A 133 -8.04 -1.27 12.50
CA VAL A 133 -8.26 -0.82 11.12
C VAL A 133 -7.40 0.40 10.88
N VAL A 134 -6.68 0.38 9.76
CA VAL A 134 -5.86 1.49 9.31
C VAL A 134 -6.26 1.88 7.89
N THR A 135 -6.54 3.15 7.72
CA THR A 135 -6.82 3.78 6.43
C THR A 135 -5.71 4.78 6.13
N THR A 136 -5.32 4.90 4.87
CA THR A 136 -4.35 5.92 4.44
C THR A 136 -5.08 7.15 3.94
N PRO A 137 -4.44 8.33 3.97
CA PRO A 137 -4.98 9.45 3.22
C PRO A 137 -4.83 9.12 1.73
N ALA A 138 -5.95 8.83 1.04
CA ALA A 138 -6.12 9.14 -0.37
C ALA A 138 -5.88 10.63 -0.52
N PHE A 139 -4.70 11.00 -0.97
CA PHE A 139 -4.53 12.35 -1.49
C PHE A 139 -5.19 12.42 -2.86
N MET A 140 -6.51 12.61 -2.87
CA MET A 140 -7.29 13.00 -4.05
C MET A 140 -6.95 14.42 -4.55
N CYS A 141 -6.12 15.17 -3.84
CA CYS A 141 -5.70 16.53 -4.19
C CYS A 141 -4.29 16.52 -4.75
N GLU A 142 -4.07 17.24 -5.86
CA GLU A 142 -2.82 17.50 -6.58
C GLU A 142 -1.61 17.82 -5.66
N THR A 143 -1.08 16.80 -4.99
CA THR A 143 0.05 16.92 -4.07
C THR A 143 1.26 16.24 -4.66
N LYS A 144 2.45 16.66 -4.22
CA LYS A 144 3.70 16.08 -4.72
C LYS A 144 3.86 14.65 -4.17
N LEU A 145 4.30 13.71 -5.00
CA LEU A 145 4.48 12.30 -4.63
C LEU A 145 5.28 12.08 -3.33
N HIS A 146 6.26 12.94 -3.04
CA HIS A 146 7.04 12.82 -1.81
C HIS A 146 6.22 13.12 -0.53
N LEU A 147 5.22 14.00 -0.61
CA LEU A 147 4.34 14.29 0.53
C LEU A 147 3.42 13.10 0.83
N ILE A 148 3.00 12.37 -0.21
CA ILE A 148 2.27 11.10 -0.08
C ILE A 148 3.14 10.09 0.65
N PHE A 149 4.39 9.94 0.20
CA PHE A 149 5.36 9.04 0.81
C PHE A 149 5.63 9.35 2.29
N ASP A 150 5.83 10.62 2.63
CA ASP A 150 6.08 11.06 4.01
C ASP A 150 4.88 10.77 4.93
N GLY A 151 3.66 11.03 4.44
CA GLY A 151 2.42 10.73 5.15
C GLY A 151 2.23 9.23 5.42
N ILE A 152 2.54 8.39 4.43
CA ILE A 152 2.53 6.92 4.57
C ILE A 152 3.57 6.46 5.60
N GLY A 153 4.77 7.05 5.58
CA GLY A 153 5.80 6.74 6.56
C GLY A 153 5.32 7.00 7.99
N ALA A 154 4.47 8.02 8.21
CA ALA A 154 3.84 8.27 9.50
C ALA A 154 2.78 7.22 9.87
N MET A 155 1.90 6.88 8.93
CA MET A 155 0.89 5.83 9.12
C MET A 155 1.54 4.49 9.48
N VAL A 156 2.58 4.07 8.75
CA VAL A 156 3.25 2.79 9.03
C VAL A 156 3.83 2.78 10.44
N ARG A 157 4.41 3.89 10.92
CA ARG A 157 4.85 3.98 12.32
C ARG A 157 3.71 3.75 13.31
N ASP A 158 2.48 4.14 12.99
CA ASP A 158 1.33 3.93 13.85
C ASP A 158 0.73 2.52 13.74
N VAL A 159 0.72 1.90 12.55
CA VAL A 159 0.43 0.46 12.38
C VAL A 159 1.37 -0.38 13.24
N LEU A 160 2.67 -0.04 13.22
CA LEU A 160 3.68 -0.74 13.99
C LEU A 160 3.38 -0.66 15.50
N LYS A 161 2.94 0.50 16.01
CA LYS A 161 2.53 0.67 17.42
C LYS A 161 1.27 -0.11 17.79
N LEU A 162 0.39 -0.44 16.85
CA LEU A 162 -0.83 -1.21 17.14
C LEU A 162 -0.55 -2.68 17.48
N SER A 163 0.58 -3.21 17.02
CA SER A 163 0.92 -4.62 17.22
C SER A 163 1.30 -4.98 18.66
N GLY A 164 1.49 -3.98 19.54
CA GLY A 164 1.86 -4.21 20.94
C GLY A 164 3.21 -4.92 21.11
N LYS A 165 4.03 -4.95 20.04
CA LYS A 165 5.41 -5.43 20.01
C LYS A 165 6.38 -4.26 20.10
#